data_AF-A0A380DJK8-F1
#
_entry.id   AF-A0A380DJK8-F1
#
_cell.length_a   1.000
_cell.length_b   1.000
_cell.length_c   1.000
_cell.angle_alpha   90.00
_cell.angle_beta   90.00
_cell.angle_gamma   90.00
#
_symmetry.space_group_name_H-M   'P 1'
#
loop_
_entity.id
_entity.type
_entity.pdbx_description
1 polymer ?
#
loop_
_entity_poly.entity_id
_entity_poly.type
_entity_poly.pdbx_seq_one_letter_code
_entity_poly.pdbx_strand_id
1 'polypeptide(L)' 'MMKVRITFIILAILSTIVCLFLAAMHPTGPNTVTFEQPYLFTLNIIIMVLVALPSLILAIYDYMSF' A
#
# COMPACT_ATOMS: atom_id res chain seq x y z
N MET A 1 -6.52 13.17 17.94
CA MET A 1 -5.22 12.72 17.38
C MET A 1 -5.33 11.41 16.58
N MET A 2 -6.17 10.45 16.96
CA MET A 2 -6.24 9.13 16.30
C MET A 2 -6.91 9.11 14.91
N LYS A 3 -7.89 10.00 14.67
CA LYS A 3 -8.45 10.20 13.32
C LYS A 3 -7.34 10.54 12.30
N VAL A 4 -6.39 11.36 12.73
CA VAL A 4 -5.21 11.75 11.92
C VAL A 4 -4.30 10.54 11.65
N ARG A 5 -4.08 9.66 12.64
CA ARG A 5 -3.32 8.40 12.44
C ARG A 5 -3.95 7.49 11.38
N ILE A 6 -5.25 7.26 11.46
CA ILE A 6 -5.97 6.43 10.46
C ILE A 6 -5.88 7.08 9.08
N THR A 7 -6.07 8.40 8.99
CA THR A 7 -5.90 9.14 7.73
C THR A 7 -4.49 9.01 7.16
N PHE A 8 -3.44 9.10 7.98
CA PHE A 8 -2.06 8.90 7.52
C PHE A 8 -1.79 7.48 7.03
N ILE A 9 -2.35 6.46 7.68
CA ILE A 9 -2.21 5.07 7.24
C ILE A 9 -2.89 4.88 5.88
N ILE A 10 -4.11 5.40 5.70
CA ILE A 10 -4.81 5.35 4.41
C ILE A 10 -4.02 6.09 3.32
N LEU A 11 -3.52 7.29 3.62
CA LEU A 11 -2.70 8.07 2.69
C LEU A 11 -1.42 7.34 2.29
N ALA A 12 -0.77 6.65 3.23
CA ALA A 12 0.42 5.85 2.96
C ALA A 12 0.12 4.65 2.04
N ILE A 13 -1.03 3.98 2.24
CA ILE A 13 -1.47 2.91 1.34
C ILE A 13 -1.70 3.46 -0.08
N LEU A 14 -2.45 4.56 -0.20
CA LEU A 14 -2.73 5.20 -1.49
C LEU A 14 -1.45 5.67 -2.18
N SER A 15 -0.52 6.31 -1.44
CA SER A 15 0.74 6.76 -2.02
C SER A 15 1.59 5.58 -2.48
N THR A 16 1.60 4.47 -1.75
CA THR A 16 2.33 3.26 -2.14
C THR A 16 1.80 2.68 -3.45
N ILE A 17 0.47 2.66 -3.62
CA ILE A 17 -0.14 2.24 -4.89
C ILE A 17 0.29 3.19 -6.02
N VAL A 18 0.22 4.51 -5.82
CA VAL A 18 0.69 5.48 -6.83
C VAL A 18 2.17 5.27 -7.18
N CYS A 19 3.03 5.03 -6.19
CA CYS A 19 4.44 4.72 -6.42
C CYS A 19 4.64 3.44 -7.24
N LEU A 20 3.84 2.39 -7.02
CA LEU A 20 3.89 1.17 -7.83
C LEU A 20 3.51 1.44 -9.29
N PHE A 21 2.49 2.26 -9.53
CA PHE A 21 2.12 2.67 -10.89
C PHE A 21 3.25 3.46 -11.56
N LEU A 22 3.85 4.43 -10.87
CA LEU A 22 4.97 5.22 -11.39
C LEU A 22 6.20 4.35 -11.68
N ALA A 23 6.50 3.38 -10.81
CA ALA A 23 7.57 2.42 -11.01
C ALA A 23 7.31 1.52 -12.22
N ALA A 24 6.07 1.08 -12.41
CA ALA A 24 5.65 0.26 -13.53
C ALA A 24 5.66 1.00 -14.88
N MET A 25 5.50 2.33 -14.88
CA MET A 25 5.63 3.15 -16.09
C MET A 25 7.07 3.24 -16.61
N HIS A 26 8.07 3.12 -15.73
CA HIS A 26 9.48 3.24 -16.08
C HIS A 26 10.27 2.08 -15.45
N PRO A 27 10.12 0.84 -15.95
CA PRO A 27 10.84 -0.31 -15.42
C PRO A 27 12.35 -0.11 -15.63
N THR A 28 13.12 -0.20 -14.54
CA THR A 28 14.56 0.07 -14.51
C THR A 28 15.43 -1.19 -14.55
N GLY A 29 14.85 -2.40 -14.64
CA GLY A 29 15.63 -3.64 -14.75
C GLY A 29 14.81 -4.93 -14.83
N PRO A 30 15.47 -6.11 -14.88
CA PRO A 30 14.82 -7.40 -15.10
C PRO A 30 13.90 -7.89 -13.96
N ASN A 31 13.94 -7.27 -12.78
CA ASN A 31 13.10 -7.61 -11.63
C ASN A 31 12.25 -6.42 -11.14
N THR A 32 12.06 -5.40 -11.97
CA THR A 32 11.25 -4.25 -11.59
C THR A 32 9.79 -4.49 -11.89
N VAL A 33 8.92 -3.85 -11.09
CA VAL A 33 7.48 -3.84 -11.31
C VAL A 33 7.21 -3.32 -12.72
N THR A 34 6.37 -4.01 -13.50
CA THR A 34 6.06 -3.69 -14.89
C THR A 34 4.61 -4.04 -15.21
N PHE A 35 4.01 -3.32 -16.16
CA PHE A 35 2.66 -3.63 -16.66
C PHE A 35 2.61 -4.82 -17.62
N GLU A 36 3.75 -5.26 -18.15
CA GLU A 36 3.81 -6.43 -19.04
C GLU A 36 3.44 -7.74 -18.32
N GLN A 37 3.59 -7.77 -17.00
CA GLN A 37 3.25 -8.91 -16.15
C GLN A 37 2.12 -8.52 -15.18
N PRO A 38 0.87 -8.36 -15.66
CA PRO A 38 -0.23 -7.79 -14.88
C PRO A 38 -0.57 -8.62 -13.64
N TYR A 39 -0.36 -9.94 -13.69
CA TYR A 39 -0.51 -10.81 -12.54
C TYR A 39 0.47 -10.47 -11.42
N LEU A 40 1.77 -10.32 -11.75
CA LEU A 40 2.80 -9.97 -10.79
C LEU A 40 2.62 -8.54 -10.29
N PHE A 41 2.20 -7.60 -11.13
CA PHE A 41 1.84 -6.25 -10.72
C PHE A 41 0.72 -6.24 -9.67
N THR A 42 -0.37 -6.97 -9.94
CA THR A 42 -1.50 -7.09 -9.02
C THR A 42 -1.09 -7.73 -7.70
N LEU A 43 -0.24 -8.76 -7.75
CA LEU A 43 0.30 -9.43 -6.58
C LEU A 43 1.13 -8.47 -5.70
N ASN A 44 1.98 -7.64 -6.32
CA ASN A 44 2.73 -6.60 -5.60
C ASN A 44 1.80 -5.60 -4.87
N ILE A 45 0.71 -5.17 -5.51
CA ILE A 45 -0.29 -4.31 -4.87
C ILE A 45 -0.92 -5.01 -3.65
N ILE A 46 -1.36 -6.26 -3.81
CA ILE A 46 -1.99 -7.02 -2.73
C ILE A 46 -1.04 -7.17 -1.55
N ILE A 47 0.23 -7.53 -1.78
CA ILE A 47 1.23 -7.67 -0.71
C ILE A 47 1.42 -6.34 0.03
N MET A 48 1.54 -5.22 -0.68
CA MET A 48 1.70 -3.90 -0.04
C MET A 48 0.50 -3.54 0.84
N VAL A 49 -0.73 -3.82 0.39
CA VAL A 49 -1.93 -3.62 1.21
C VAL A 49 -1.92 -4.54 2.43
N LEU A 50 -1.60 -5.83 2.26
CA LEU A 50 -1.52 -6.80 3.36
C LEU A 50 -0.50 -6.39 4.43
N VAL A 51 0.66 -5.84 4.04
CA VAL A 51 1.68 -5.35 4.98
C VAL A 51 1.17 -4.14 5.78
N ALA A 52 0.29 -3.32 5.21
CA ALA A 52 -0.30 -2.17 5.89
C ALA A 52 -1.50 -2.53 6.78
N LEU A 53 -2.13 -3.70 6.59
CA LEU A 53 -3.32 -4.11 7.34
C LEU A 53 -3.11 -4.19 8.87
N PRO A 54 -2.02 -4.77 9.41
CA PRO A 54 -1.82 -4.84 10.86
C PRO A 54 -1.83 -3.45 11.52
N SER A 55 -1.17 -2.47 10.88
CA SER A 55 -1.15 -1.08 11.34
C SER A 55 -2.55 -0.46 11.33
N LEU A 56 -3.34 -0.73 10.29
CA LEU A 56 -4.72 -0.25 10.19
C LEU A 56 -5.63 -0.90 11.25
N ILE A 57 -5.51 -2.22 11.46
CA ILE A 57 -6.27 -2.97 12.46
C ILE A 57 -5.96 -2.45 13.86
N LEU A 58 -4.68 -2.25 14.21
CA LEU A 58 -4.29 -1.68 15.49
C LEU A 58 -4.83 -0.27 15.68
N ALA A 59 -4.74 0.58 14.65
CA ALA A 59 -5.28 1.94 14.72
C ALA A 59 -6.81 1.98 14.89
N ILE A 60 -7.52 1.03 14.29
CA ILE A 60 -8.98 0.89 14.46
C ILE A 60 -9.31 0.36 15.85
N TYR A 61 -8.57 -0.64 16.35
CA TYR A 61 -8.80 -1.19 17.68
C TYR A 61 -8.59 -0.13 18.78
N ASP A 62 -7.50 0.63 18.68
CA ASP A 62 -7.22 1.78 19.54
C ASP A 62 -8.37 2.80 19.47
N TYR A 63 -8.95 3.05 18.29
CA TYR A 63 -10.06 4.00 18.12
C TYR A 63 -11.38 3.53 18.73
N MET A 64 -11.62 2.21 18.74
CA MET A 64 -12.83 1.58 19.26
C MET A 64 -12.75 1.26 20.76
N SER A 65 -11.52 1.10 21.27
CA SER A 65 -11.21 1.00 22.69
C SER A 65 -11.46 2.35 23.36
N PHE A 66 -12.62 2.47 24.01
CA PHE A 66 -13.03 3.63 24.82
C PHE A 66 -12.00 4.02 25.89
#